data_AF-A0A183DIM7-F1
#
_entry.id   AF-A0A183DIM7-F1
#
_cell.length_a   1.000
_cell.length_b   1.000
_cell.length_c   1.000
_cell.angle_alpha   90.00
_cell.angle_beta   90.00
_cell.angle_gamma   90.00
#
_symmetry.space_group_name_H-M   'P 1'
#
loop_
_entity.id
_entity.type
_entity.pdbx_description
1 polymer ?
#
loop_
_entity_poly.entity_id
_entity_poly.type
_entity_poly.pdbx_seq_one_letter_code
_entity_poly.pdbx_strand_id
1 'polypeptide(L)'
;MLKEAVQQLQALVVFCHNDLLIHNIIHNEETGAIYFIDYEYADYNYQAFDIANHFCEYAGQFSVLHIRIRDFDYSRCPDLHCKRLWITEYLTYFLERQPNVDEVEALLRDTNVFEAAAHFFWALWALAQSQISTIHFD
;
A
#
# COMPACT_ATOMS: atom_id res chain seq x y z
N MET A 1 -13.73 -0.97 16.77
CA MET A 1 -12.57 -0.08 16.86
C MET A 1 -11.99 0.28 15.49
N LEU A 2 -11.25 -0.60 14.79
CA LEU A 2 -10.65 -0.23 13.48
C LEU A 2 -11.68 0.01 12.37
N LYS A 3 -12.69 -0.86 12.27
CA LYS A 3 -13.83 -0.67 11.35
C LYS A 3 -14.52 0.68 11.56
N GLU A 4 -14.78 1.05 12.82
CA GLU A 4 -15.44 2.31 13.16
C GLU A 4 -14.55 3.51 12.82
N ALA A 5 -13.24 3.41 13.07
CA ALA A 5 -12.28 4.44 12.71
C ALA A 5 -12.26 4.67 11.19
N VAL A 6 -12.18 3.61 10.39
CA VAL A 6 -12.23 3.70 8.91
C VAL A 6 -13.55 4.30 8.45
N GLN A 7 -14.68 3.90 9.02
CA GLN A 7 -16.00 4.43 8.66
C GLN A 7 -16.19 5.92 9.01
N GLN A 8 -15.42 6.44 9.98
CA GLN A 8 -15.41 7.86 10.32
C GLN A 8 -14.54 8.69 9.37
N LEU A 9 -13.63 8.06 8.62
CA LEU A 9 -12.86 8.73 7.58
C LEU A 9 -13.79 9.01 6.40
N GLN A 10 -13.82 10.25 5.94
CA GLN A 10 -14.49 10.63 4.69
C GLN A 10 -13.59 10.30 3.48
N ALA A 11 -12.95 9.14 3.51
CA ALA A 11 -11.98 8.72 2.52
C ALA A 11 -12.67 8.39 1.19
N LEU A 12 -12.05 8.79 0.09
CA LEU A 12 -12.55 8.56 -1.26
C LEU A 12 -12.49 7.08 -1.62
N VAL A 13 -13.56 6.55 -2.23
CA VAL A 13 -13.58 5.20 -2.81
C VAL A 13 -13.25 5.29 -4.29
N VAL A 14 -12.26 4.52 -4.73
CA VAL A 14 -11.77 4.43 -6.11
C VAL A 14 -11.51 2.96 -6.47
N PHE A 15 -11.20 2.68 -7.73
CA PHE A 15 -10.68 1.37 -8.11
C PHE A 15 -9.23 1.25 -7.61
N CYS A 16 -8.96 0.24 -6.79
CA CYS A 16 -7.67 0.01 -6.15
C CYS A 16 -7.09 -1.32 -6.60
N HIS A 17 -5.76 -1.41 -6.62
CA HIS A 17 -5.05 -2.66 -6.85
C HIS A 17 -5.07 -3.56 -5.60
N ASN A 18 -5.02 -2.95 -4.41
CA ASN A 18 -5.01 -3.58 -3.09
C ASN A 18 -3.77 -4.41 -2.75
N ASP A 19 -2.82 -4.56 -3.67
CA ASP A 19 -1.62 -5.40 -3.50
C ASP A 19 -0.38 -4.83 -4.21
N LEU A 20 -0.09 -3.54 -3.98
CA LEU A 20 1.02 -2.81 -4.62
C LEU A 20 2.38 -3.09 -3.97
N LEU A 21 2.79 -4.35 -3.88
CA LEU A 21 4.15 -4.76 -3.55
C LEU A 21 5.07 -4.68 -4.77
N ILE A 22 6.39 -4.58 -4.55
CA ILE A 22 7.36 -4.26 -5.62
C ILE A 22 7.36 -5.27 -6.78
N HIS A 23 7.02 -6.54 -6.54
CA HIS A 23 6.95 -7.57 -7.60
C HIS A 23 5.77 -7.36 -8.55
N ASN A 24 4.77 -6.60 -8.14
CA ASN A 24 3.61 -6.24 -8.95
C ASN A 24 3.86 -4.94 -9.74
N ILE A 25 5.07 -4.37 -9.68
CA ILE A 25 5.47 -3.15 -10.38
C ILE A 25 6.63 -3.48 -11.33
N ILE A 26 6.35 -3.49 -12.64
CA ILE A 26 7.31 -3.81 -13.69
C ILE A 26 7.84 -2.52 -14.29
N HIS A 27 9.16 -2.32 -14.19
CA HIS A 27 9.86 -1.23 -14.84
C HIS A 27 10.51 -1.71 -16.14
N ASN A 28 10.12 -1.10 -17.26
CA ASN A 28 10.79 -1.30 -18.54
C ASN A 28 11.93 -0.28 -18.67
N GLU A 29 13.17 -0.73 -18.46
CA GLU A 29 14.36 0.13 -18.46
C GLU A 29 14.62 0.84 -19.80
N GLU A 30 14.23 0.22 -20.93
CA GLU A 30 14.46 0.80 -22.27
C GLU A 30 13.54 1.99 -22.55
N THR A 31 12.29 1.93 -22.07
CA THR A 31 11.26 2.94 -22.32
C THR A 31 11.03 3.87 -21.13
N GLY A 32 11.50 3.50 -19.93
CA GLY A 32 11.18 4.15 -18.66
C GLY A 32 9.73 3.94 -18.21
N ALA A 33 8.97 3.06 -18.87
CA ALA A 33 7.57 2.83 -18.55
C ALA A 33 7.41 1.93 -17.31
N ILE A 34 6.40 2.24 -16.50
CA ILE A 34 6.01 1.45 -15.33
C ILE A 34 4.66 0.78 -15.62
N TYR A 35 4.57 -0.52 -15.34
CA TYR A 35 3.35 -1.30 -15.48
C TYR A 35 3.00 -1.98 -14.17
N PHE A 36 1.73 -1.98 -13.82
CA PHE A 36 1.20 -2.77 -12.70
C PHE A 36 0.63 -4.08 -13.23
N ILE A 37 0.82 -5.17 -12.48
CA ILE A 37 0.35 -6.52 -12.83
C ILE A 37 -0.25 -7.21 -11.61
N ASP A 38 -0.91 -8.35 -11.83
CA ASP A 38 -1.48 -9.19 -10.77
C ASP A 38 -2.61 -8.53 -9.95
N TYR A 39 -3.70 -8.25 -10.65
CA TYR A 39 -4.90 -7.59 -10.11
C TYR A 39 -5.85 -8.56 -9.36
N GLU A 40 -5.35 -9.64 -8.75
CA GLU A 40 -6.19 -10.67 -8.13
C GLU A 40 -7.00 -10.15 -6.92
N TYR A 41 -6.48 -9.15 -6.20
CA TYR A 41 -7.16 -8.46 -5.10
C TYR A 41 -7.83 -7.15 -5.53
N ALA A 42 -7.80 -6.79 -6.81
CA ALA A 42 -8.26 -5.48 -7.26
C ALA A 42 -9.78 -5.35 -7.15
N ASP A 43 -10.22 -4.25 -6.52
CA ASP A 43 -11.64 -3.94 -6.34
C ASP A 43 -11.80 -2.45 -5.99
N TYR A 44 -13.04 -1.97 -5.93
CA TYR A 44 -13.35 -0.68 -5.34
C TYR A 44 -13.03 -0.68 -3.84
N ASN A 45 -12.12 0.20 -3.45
CA ASN A 45 -11.69 0.35 -2.06
C ASN A 45 -11.34 1.82 -1.77
N TYR A 46 -10.99 2.12 -0.52
CA TYR A 46 -10.53 3.45 -0.15
C TYR A 46 -9.19 3.74 -0.81
N GLN A 47 -9.08 4.89 -1.49
CA GLN A 47 -7.85 5.40 -2.09
C GLN A 47 -6.67 5.38 -1.11
N ALA A 48 -6.93 5.78 0.14
CA ALA A 48 -5.93 5.81 1.19
C ALA A 48 -5.46 4.41 1.62
N PHE A 49 -6.26 3.35 1.43
CA PHE A 49 -5.83 1.97 1.69
C PHE A 49 -4.75 1.53 0.72
N ASP A 50 -4.95 1.72 -0.59
CA ASP A 50 -4.00 1.26 -1.61
C ASP A 50 -2.64 1.97 -1.46
N ILE A 51 -2.68 3.28 -1.16
CA ILE A 51 -1.50 4.10 -0.88
C ILE A 51 -0.80 3.65 0.41
N ALA A 52 -1.56 3.48 1.50
CA ALA A 52 -1.02 3.03 2.79
C ALA A 52 -0.40 1.64 2.69
N ASN A 53 -1.06 0.71 2.00
CA ASN A 53 -0.55 -0.62 1.74
C ASN A 53 0.78 -0.56 0.99
N HIS A 54 0.86 0.22 -0.09
CA HIS A 54 2.10 0.43 -0.82
C HIS A 54 3.24 0.96 0.07
N PHE A 55 2.95 1.87 1.00
CA PHE A 55 3.96 2.35 1.96
C PHE A 55 4.42 1.27 2.95
N CYS A 56 3.52 0.39 3.42
CA CYS A 56 3.88 -0.74 4.28
C CYS A 56 4.86 -1.70 3.58
N GLU A 57 4.69 -1.92 2.27
CA GLU A 57 5.51 -2.84 1.48
C GLU A 57 6.99 -2.42 1.35
N TYR A 58 7.32 -1.15 1.64
CA TYR A 58 8.72 -0.70 1.68
C TYR A 58 9.55 -1.43 2.76
N ALA A 59 8.89 -1.94 3.81
CA ALA A 59 9.55 -2.73 4.84
C ALA A 59 10.03 -4.09 4.32
N GLY A 60 9.39 -4.66 3.29
CA GLY A 60 9.73 -5.99 2.79
C GLY A 60 11.13 -6.05 2.16
N GLN A 61 11.93 -7.05 2.55
CA GLN A 61 13.02 -7.56 1.71
C GLN A 61 12.58 -8.86 1.06
N PHE A 62 12.58 -8.88 -0.27
CA PHE A 62 12.37 -10.10 -1.02
C PHE A 62 13.73 -10.67 -1.40
N SER A 63 14.32 -11.46 -0.51
CA SER A 63 15.37 -12.39 -0.91
C SER A 63 14.70 -13.54 -1.64
N VAL A 64 15.08 -13.73 -2.91
CA VAL A 64 14.57 -14.69 -3.91
C VAL A 64 14.52 -16.17 -3.48
N LEU A 65 14.82 -16.51 -2.22
CA LEU A 65 14.86 -17.89 -1.78
C LEU A 65 13.95 -18.24 -0.60
N HIS A 66 13.73 -17.39 0.40
CA HIS A 66 12.83 -17.67 1.54
C HIS A 66 12.48 -16.35 2.24
N ILE A 67 11.19 -16.07 2.49
CA ILE A 67 10.79 -15.03 3.45
C ILE A 67 11.04 -15.60 4.83
N ARG A 68 12.00 -15.07 5.58
CA ARG A 68 12.05 -15.30 7.03
C ARG A 68 11.51 -14.09 7.76
N ILE A 69 10.97 -14.30 8.96
CA ILE A 69 10.50 -13.25 9.88
C ILE A 69 11.53 -12.12 10.12
N ARG A 70 12.82 -12.33 9.80
CA ARG A 70 13.91 -11.35 9.93
C ARG A 70 14.12 -10.43 8.73
N ASP A 71 13.34 -10.56 7.66
CA ASP A 71 13.55 -9.86 6.40
C ASP A 71 12.75 -8.54 6.29
N PHE A 72 12.10 -8.10 7.37
CA PHE A 72 11.41 -6.81 7.42
C PHE A 72 12.30 -5.71 7.99
N ASP A 73 12.51 -4.66 7.22
CA ASP A 73 13.24 -3.46 7.61
C ASP A 73 12.35 -2.21 7.52
N TYR A 74 11.64 -1.93 8.61
CA TYR A 74 10.77 -0.75 8.72
C TYR A 74 11.50 0.59 8.64
N SER A 75 12.85 0.62 8.73
CA SER A 75 13.61 1.85 8.51
C SER A 75 13.55 2.32 7.05
N ARG A 76 13.13 1.44 6.14
CA ARG A 76 12.92 1.73 4.71
C ARG A 76 11.54 2.31 4.43
N CYS A 77 10.58 2.19 5.34
CA CYS A 77 9.27 2.82 5.18
C CYS A 77 9.43 4.33 5.01
N PRO A 78 8.67 4.96 4.11
CA PRO A 78 8.81 6.38 3.85
C PRO A 78 8.48 7.17 5.12
N ASP A 79 9.31 8.14 5.45
CA ASP A 79 9.03 9.07 6.52
C ASP A 79 7.90 10.05 6.12
N LEU A 80 7.49 10.91 7.07
CA LEU A 80 6.41 11.87 6.83
C LEU A 80 6.71 12.84 5.67
N HIS A 81 7.98 13.17 5.44
CA HIS A 81 8.37 14.06 4.35
C HIS A 81 8.22 13.35 3.00
N CYS A 82 8.75 12.13 2.88
CA CYS A 82 8.62 11.29 1.69
C CYS A 82 7.15 10.98 1.37
N LYS A 83 6.34 10.58 2.36
CA LYS A 83 4.90 10.32 2.17
C LYS A 83 4.17 11.56 1.62
N ARG A 84 4.47 12.74 2.15
CA ARG A 84 3.87 14.01 1.69
C ARG A 84 4.24 14.33 0.24
N LEU A 85 5.50 14.17 -0.14
CA LEU A 85 5.93 14.38 -1.52
C LEU A 85 5.24 13.40 -2.47
N TRP A 86 5.21 12.11 -2.11
CA TRP A 86 4.54 11.08 -2.89
C TRP A 86 3.05 11.39 -3.07
N ILE A 87 2.34 11.73 -1.98
CA ILE A 87 0.91 12.07 -2.02
C ILE A 87 0.66 13.33 -2.86
N THR A 88 1.53 14.33 -2.76
CA THR A 88 1.43 15.55 -3.59
C THR A 88 1.50 15.22 -5.08
N GLU A 89 2.48 14.40 -5.48
CA GLU A 89 2.60 13.97 -6.88
C GLU A 89 1.39 13.15 -7.31
N TYR A 90 1.02 12.13 -6.52
CA TYR A 90 -0.15 11.31 -6.79
C TYR A 90 -1.43 12.14 -7.00
N LEU A 91 -1.71 13.07 -6.08
CA LEU A 91 -2.88 13.95 -6.18
C LEU A 91 -2.78 14.92 -7.36
N THR A 92 -1.57 15.36 -7.72
CA THR A 92 -1.37 16.22 -8.89
C THR A 92 -1.83 15.53 -10.17
N TYR A 93 -1.46 14.26 -10.34
CA TYR A 93 -1.91 13.45 -11.48
C TYR A 93 -3.38 13.06 -11.36
N PHE A 94 -3.83 12.62 -10.18
CA PHE A 94 -5.20 12.16 -9.96
C PHE A 94 -6.26 13.26 -10.14
N LEU A 95 -5.94 14.48 -9.70
CA LEU A 95 -6.85 15.64 -9.79
C LEU A 95 -6.66 16.45 -11.08
N GLU A 96 -5.61 16.14 -11.87
CA GLU A 96 -5.19 16.92 -13.04
C GLU A 96 -4.92 18.41 -12.72
N ARG A 97 -4.53 18.71 -11.49
CA ARG A 97 -4.17 20.04 -10.99
C ARG A 97 -3.30 19.94 -9.75
N GLN A 98 -2.64 21.03 -9.39
CA GLN A 98 -1.95 21.11 -8.10
C GLN A 98 -2.96 20.95 -6.93
N PRO A 99 -2.72 20.01 -6.00
CA PRO A 99 -3.54 19.88 -4.80
C PRO A 99 -3.25 21.05 -3.84
N ASN A 100 -4.24 21.42 -3.04
CA ASN A 100 -4.00 22.34 -1.94
C ASN A 100 -3.43 21.59 -0.71
N VAL A 101 -2.92 22.34 0.27
CA VAL A 101 -2.30 21.77 1.46
C VAL A 101 -3.29 20.90 2.25
N ASP A 102 -4.55 21.31 2.35
CA ASP A 102 -5.56 20.57 3.12
C ASP A 102 -5.89 19.22 2.49
N GLU A 103 -5.89 19.12 1.15
CA GLU A 103 -6.08 17.86 0.42
C GLU A 103 -4.95 16.86 0.69
N VAL A 104 -3.70 17.35 0.64
CA VAL A 104 -2.51 16.54 0.92
C VAL A 104 -2.50 16.07 2.37
N GLU A 105 -2.71 16.99 3.33
CA GLU A 105 -2.69 16.67 4.75
C GLU A 105 -3.89 15.80 5.17
N ALA A 106 -5.03 15.91 4.48
CA ALA A 106 -6.17 15.03 4.70
C ALA A 106 -5.84 13.58 4.32
N LEU A 107 -5.33 13.37 3.10
CA LEU A 107 -4.96 12.03 2.64
C LEU A 107 -3.82 11.44 3.47
N LEU A 108 -2.80 12.25 3.80
CA LEU A 108 -1.67 11.85 4.65
C LEU A 108 -2.09 11.45 6.08
N ARG A 109 -3.11 12.10 6.64
CA ARG A 109 -3.65 11.71 7.95
C ARG A 109 -4.36 10.36 7.88
N ASP A 110 -5.13 10.15 6.81
CA ASP A 110 -5.92 8.94 6.63
C ASP A 110 -5.03 7.71 6.43
N THR A 111 -3.86 7.85 5.78
CA THR A 111 -2.93 6.72 5.59
C THR A 111 -2.51 6.04 6.89
N ASN A 112 -2.37 6.77 8.01
CA ASN A 112 -1.97 6.15 9.28
C ASN A 112 -2.97 5.08 9.77
N VAL A 113 -4.27 5.34 9.62
CA VAL A 113 -5.33 4.37 10.00
C VAL A 113 -5.33 3.21 9.03
N PHE A 114 -5.10 3.48 7.75
CA PHE A 114 -5.09 2.46 6.71
C PHE A 114 -3.82 1.61 6.70
N GLU A 115 -2.67 2.10 7.17
CA GLU A 115 -1.46 1.29 7.40
C GLU A 115 -1.73 0.22 8.46
N ALA A 116 -2.42 0.60 9.55
CA ALA A 116 -2.88 -0.37 10.55
C ALA A 116 -3.90 -1.37 9.96
N ALA A 117 -4.77 -0.92 9.04
CA ALA A 117 -5.71 -1.79 8.34
C ALA A 117 -5.02 -2.76 7.38
N ALA A 118 -4.02 -2.31 6.64
CA ALA A 118 -3.22 -3.14 5.73
C ALA A 118 -2.48 -4.24 6.52
N HIS A 119 -1.78 -3.88 7.59
CA HIS A 119 -1.13 -4.86 8.46
C HIS A 119 -2.12 -5.87 9.05
N PHE A 120 -3.30 -5.42 9.50
CA PHE A 120 -4.33 -6.32 10.03
C PHE A 120 -4.87 -7.28 8.95
N PHE A 121 -5.13 -6.77 7.75
CA PHE A 121 -5.60 -7.56 6.62
C PHE A 121 -4.59 -8.66 6.25
N TRP A 122 -3.33 -8.30 6.02
CA TRP A 122 -2.30 -9.27 5.64
C TRP A 122 -1.92 -10.24 6.76
N ALA A 123 -1.98 -9.81 8.03
CA ALA A 123 -1.82 -10.72 9.16
C ALA A 123 -2.90 -11.79 9.19
N LEU A 124 -4.18 -11.43 8.96
CA LEU A 124 -5.28 -12.40 8.88
C LEU A 124 -5.14 -13.31 7.66
N TRP A 125 -4.77 -12.76 6.50
CA TRP A 125 -4.53 -13.52 5.29
C TRP A 125 -3.43 -14.56 5.51
N ALA A 126 -2.29 -14.16 6.10
CA ALA A 126 -1.18 -15.07 6.39
C ALA A 126 -1.59 -16.17 7.38
N LEU A 127 -2.37 -15.82 8.41
CA LEU A 127 -2.89 -16.80 9.37
C LEU A 127 -3.79 -17.85 8.68
N ALA A 128 -4.68 -17.40 7.79
CA ALA A 128 -5.54 -18.30 7.02
C ALA A 128 -4.70 -19.19 6.08
N GLN A 129 -3.72 -18.61 5.39
CA GLN A 129 -2.82 -19.34 4.49
C GLN A 129 -1.97 -20.38 5.22
N SER A 130 -1.56 -20.14 6.47
CA SER A 130 -0.85 -21.12 7.28
C SER A 130 -1.63 -22.43 7.50
N GLN A 131 -2.95 -22.38 7.38
CA GLN A 131 -3.83 -23.54 7.58
C GLN A 131 -4.26 -24.20 6.27
N ILE A 132 -4.20 -23.48 5.14
CA ILE A 132 -4.83 -23.88 3.89
C ILE A 132 -3.81 -24.13 2.77
N SER A 133 -2.68 -23.42 2.78
CA SER A 133 -1.74 -23.44 1.68
C SER A 133 -0.82 -24.66 1.71
N THR A 134 -0.56 -25.21 0.53
CA THR A 134 0.48 -26.24 0.30
C THR A 134 1.86 -25.63 0.06
N ILE A 135 1.95 -24.29 0.01
CA ILE A 135 3.20 -23.56 -0.20
C ILE A 135 3.83 -23.27 1.17
N HIS A 136 5.10 -23.62 1.34
CA HIS A 136 5.86 -23.32 2.56
C HIS A 136 6.33 -21.85 2.53
N PHE A 137 5.67 -21.00 3.31
CA PHE A 137 5.98 -19.57 3.42
C PHE A 137 6.78 -19.19 4.70
N ASP A 138 7.21 -20.20 5.49
CA ASP A 138 7.85 -20.04 6.82
C ASP A 138 9.34 -19.63 6.79
#